data_AF-A0AAD7JD80-F1
#
_entry.id   AF-A0AAD7JD80-F1
#
_cell.length_a   1.000
_cell.length_b   1.000
_cell.length_c   1.000
_cell.angle_alpha   90.00
_cell.angle_beta   90.00
_cell.angle_gamma   90.00
#
_symmetry.space_group_name_H-M   'P 1'
#
loop_
_entity.id
_entity.type
_entity.pdbx_description
1 polymer ?
#
loop_
_entity_poly.entity_id
_entity_poly.type
_entity_poly.pdbx_seq_one_letter_code
_entity_poly.pdbx_strand_id
1 'polypeptide(L)'
;MACQMKRRSFSRTTVDSGDLDHLFQFVFTITTWTLEKPPLEKLVAILRLSHFFDIESGTAYAVHYLSDHPVLTAPMRLFLALTYDVDPWVTIAFQDLMKKSILDITENDEQLLGRFVYRLLVRSHAEVAQHRSNLAFCAPVVIHVAHCASQYQRKRCVQFWEDAWFGRKETPGMVTALLDQGIPGAALYSVLDKFQVSGMFDDCRLLTLISLRDTDTKISSIKKEDVLIAEAIKKISCSM
;
A
#
# COMPACT_ATOMS: atom_id res chain seq x y z
N MET A 1 18.29 -16.37 -1.73
CA MET A 1 17.31 -17.34 -2.27
C MET A 1 16.88 -16.84 -3.64
N ALA A 2 17.21 -17.55 -4.71
CA ALA A 2 16.79 -17.21 -6.07
C ALA A 2 15.36 -17.70 -6.31
N CYS A 3 14.45 -16.82 -6.72
CA CYS A 3 13.10 -17.21 -7.14
C CYS A 3 13.19 -17.85 -8.53
N GLN A 4 12.84 -19.13 -8.64
CA GLN A 4 12.74 -19.81 -9.92
C GLN A 4 11.44 -19.35 -10.61
N MET A 5 11.57 -18.48 -11.61
CA MET A 5 10.47 -17.97 -12.44
C MET A 5 9.83 -19.13 -13.22
N LYS A 6 8.58 -19.44 -12.90
CA LYS A 6 7.82 -20.48 -13.59
C LYS A 6 6.83 -19.77 -14.51
N ARG A 7 7.28 -19.43 -15.73
CA ARG A 7 6.47 -18.77 -16.76
C ARG A 7 5.09 -19.42 -16.83
N ARG A 8 4.04 -18.68 -16.43
CA ARG A 8 2.67 -19.13 -16.58
C ARG A 8 2.38 -19.27 -18.06
N SER A 9 1.85 -20.43 -18.44
CA SER A 9 1.33 -20.64 -19.79
C SER A 9 0.17 -19.66 -20.00
N PHE A 10 0.39 -18.64 -20.81
CA PHE A 10 -0.64 -17.68 -21.22
C PHE A 10 -1.82 -18.47 -21.78
N SER A 11 -3.01 -18.33 -21.17
CA SER A 11 -4.22 -18.87 -21.78
C SER A 11 -4.34 -18.26 -23.17
N ARG A 12 -4.58 -19.07 -24.20
CA ARG A 12 -4.80 -18.57 -25.57
C ARG A 12 -6.04 -17.67 -25.59
N THR A 13 -5.84 -16.38 -25.33
CA THR A 13 -6.84 -15.35 -25.60
C THR A 13 -6.88 -15.20 -27.11
N THR A 14 -8.06 -15.35 -27.70
CA THR A 14 -8.26 -15.10 -29.13
C THR A 14 -7.95 -13.64 -29.42
N VAL A 15 -7.07 -13.38 -30.39
CA VAL A 15 -6.79 -12.03 -30.87
C VAL A 15 -7.99 -11.59 -31.72
N ASP A 16 -8.67 -10.53 -31.31
CA ASP A 16 -9.75 -9.95 -32.10
C ASP A 16 -9.20 -9.05 -33.21
N SER A 17 -9.94 -8.91 -34.32
CA SER A 17 -9.53 -8.01 -35.41
C SER A 17 -9.39 -6.57 -34.95
N GLY A 18 -10.24 -6.11 -34.02
CA GLY A 18 -10.16 -4.75 -33.48
C GLY A 18 -8.87 -4.49 -32.69
N ASP A 19 -8.33 -5.52 -32.01
CA ASP A 19 -7.05 -5.40 -31.30
C ASP A 19 -5.89 -5.17 -32.27
N LEU A 20 -5.88 -5.92 -33.38
CA LEU A 20 -4.87 -5.78 -34.42
C LEU A 20 -4.94 -4.40 -35.09
N ASP A 21 -6.14 -3.88 -35.32
CA ASP A 21 -6.32 -2.53 -35.86
C ASP A 21 -5.71 -1.47 -34.93
N HIS A 22 -5.90 -1.61 -33.61
CA HIS A 22 -5.27 -0.73 -32.63
C HIS A 22 -3.74 -0.80 -32.66
N LEU A 23 -3.16 -2.00 -32.79
CA LEU A 23 -1.71 -2.17 -32.90
C LEU A 23 -1.18 -1.60 -34.23
N PHE A 24 -1.82 -1.89 -35.36
CA PHE A 24 -1.40 -1.36 -36.65
C PHE A 24 -1.51 0.16 -36.69
N GLN A 25 -2.58 0.72 -36.12
CA GLN A 25 -2.67 2.16 -35.96
C GLN A 25 -1.50 2.69 -35.14
N PHE A 26 -1.12 2.05 -34.03
CA PHE A 26 0.08 2.44 -33.28
C PHE A 26 1.35 2.39 -34.15
N VAL A 27 1.61 1.27 -34.84
CA VAL A 27 2.86 1.05 -35.61
C VAL A 27 2.98 2.01 -36.80
N PHE A 28 1.89 2.24 -37.54
CA PHE A 28 1.91 3.05 -38.77
C PHE A 28 1.62 4.54 -38.54
N THR A 29 1.09 4.93 -37.38
CA THR A 29 0.64 6.31 -37.11
C THR A 29 1.53 7.06 -36.11
N ILE A 30 2.76 6.58 -35.86
CA ILE A 30 3.76 7.20 -34.94
C ILE A 30 3.99 8.71 -35.19
N THR A 31 3.58 9.25 -36.34
CA THR A 31 3.74 10.65 -36.72
C THR A 31 2.64 11.62 -36.24
N THR A 32 1.46 11.16 -35.80
CA THR A 32 0.39 12.06 -35.32
C THR A 32 0.10 11.82 -33.84
N TRP A 33 0.90 12.45 -32.98
CA TRP A 33 0.62 12.57 -31.56
C TRP A 33 -0.65 13.42 -31.40
N THR A 34 -1.79 12.77 -31.21
CA THR A 34 -3.01 13.46 -30.82
C THR A 34 -2.89 13.87 -29.35
N LEU A 35 -3.39 15.06 -28.98
CA LEU A 35 -3.39 15.52 -27.59
C LEU A 35 -4.33 14.69 -26.68
N GLU A 36 -5.28 13.96 -27.28
CA GLU A 36 -6.28 13.20 -26.53
C GLU A 36 -5.70 11.89 -26.01
N LYS A 37 -5.96 11.58 -24.73
CA LYS A 37 -5.57 10.29 -24.14
C LYS A 37 -6.34 9.16 -24.85
N PRO A 38 -5.66 8.11 -25.35
CA PRO A 38 -6.34 6.99 -25.98
C PRO A 38 -7.28 6.28 -24.98
N PRO A 39 -8.38 5.66 -25.47
CA PRO A 39 -9.27 4.89 -24.61
C PRO A 39 -8.57 3.68 -24.00
N LEU A 40 -9.06 3.24 -22.82
CA LEU A 40 -8.45 2.17 -22.04
C LEU A 40 -8.31 0.87 -22.83
N GLU A 41 -9.36 0.51 -23.59
CA GLU A 41 -9.43 -0.72 -24.38
C GLU A 41 -8.31 -0.76 -25.43
N LYS A 42 -8.08 0.37 -26.11
CA LYS A 42 -7.01 0.52 -27.10
C LYS A 42 -5.64 0.35 -26.45
N LEU A 43 -5.40 0.97 -25.29
CA LEU A 43 -4.12 0.85 -24.60
C LEU A 43 -3.86 -0.57 -24.10
N VAL A 44 -4.87 -1.25 -23.57
CA VAL A 44 -4.77 -2.65 -23.14
C VAL A 44 -4.53 -3.58 -24.33
N ALA A 45 -5.18 -3.34 -25.47
CA ALA A 45 -4.95 -4.08 -26.71
C ALA A 45 -3.51 -3.91 -27.21
N ILE A 46 -3.00 -2.67 -27.23
CA ILE A 46 -1.60 -2.38 -27.59
C ILE A 46 -0.66 -3.09 -26.61
N LEU A 47 -0.84 -2.94 -25.30
CA LEU A 47 0.01 -3.61 -24.30
C LEU A 47 0.06 -5.13 -24.53
N ARG A 48 -1.12 -5.74 -24.71
CA ARG A 48 -1.24 -7.18 -24.92
C ARG A 48 -0.52 -7.66 -26.17
N LEU A 49 -0.80 -7.03 -27.32
CA LEU A 49 -0.25 -7.47 -28.59
C LEU A 49 1.23 -7.11 -28.71
N SER A 50 1.64 -5.94 -28.22
CA SER A 50 3.06 -5.56 -28.17
C SER A 50 3.85 -6.50 -27.29
N HIS A 51 3.34 -6.90 -26.12
CA HIS A 51 3.98 -7.94 -25.31
C HIS A 51 4.02 -9.30 -26.03
N PHE A 52 2.94 -9.69 -26.72
CA PHE A 52 2.88 -10.96 -27.47
C PHE A 52 3.85 -11.01 -28.65
N PHE A 53 4.00 -9.92 -29.39
CA PHE A 53 4.88 -9.81 -30.57
C PHE A 53 6.28 -9.24 -30.24
N ASP A 54 6.60 -9.04 -28.96
CA ASP A 54 7.88 -8.50 -28.49
C ASP A 54 8.22 -7.11 -29.07
N ILE A 55 7.21 -6.22 -29.14
CA ILE A 55 7.32 -4.84 -29.62
C ILE A 55 7.53 -3.91 -28.41
N GLU A 56 8.78 -3.77 -27.96
CA GLU A 56 9.14 -3.00 -26.77
C GLU A 56 8.58 -1.56 -26.76
N SER A 57 8.61 -0.88 -27.90
CA SER A 57 8.10 0.49 -28.03
C SER A 57 6.58 0.60 -27.78
N GLY A 58 5.80 -0.41 -28.17
CA GLY A 58 4.36 -0.46 -27.93
C GLY A 58 4.03 -0.78 -26.48
N THR A 59 4.80 -1.67 -25.85
CA THR A 59 4.70 -1.94 -24.41
C THR A 59 5.00 -0.67 -23.60
N ALA A 60 6.12 0.01 -23.90
CA ALA A 60 6.50 1.26 -23.25
C ALA A 60 5.45 2.36 -23.44
N TYR A 61 4.93 2.51 -24.67
CA TYR A 61 3.84 3.44 -24.98
C TYR A 61 2.59 3.16 -24.15
N ALA A 62 2.12 1.91 -24.15
CA ALA A 62 0.91 1.55 -23.42
C ALA A 62 1.09 1.75 -21.91
N VAL A 63 2.22 1.31 -21.34
CA VAL A 63 2.54 1.49 -19.91
C VAL A 63 2.58 2.98 -19.54
N HIS A 64 3.17 3.84 -20.38
CA HIS A 64 3.21 5.27 -20.13
C HIS A 64 1.79 5.87 -19.99
N TYR A 65 0.92 5.62 -20.97
CA TYR A 65 -0.44 6.19 -20.96
C TYR A 65 -1.37 5.52 -19.93
N LEU A 66 -1.20 4.22 -19.67
CA LEU A 66 -2.00 3.50 -18.68
C LEU A 66 -1.66 3.90 -17.24
N SER A 67 -0.42 4.27 -16.94
CA SER A 67 0.01 4.63 -15.58
C SER A 67 -0.86 5.74 -15.00
N ASP A 68 -1.21 6.73 -15.81
CA ASP A 68 -2.02 7.90 -15.44
C ASP A 68 -3.45 7.86 -16.02
N HIS A 69 -3.95 6.66 -16.36
CA HIS A 69 -5.28 6.52 -16.94
C HIS A 69 -6.35 6.53 -15.82
N PRO A 70 -7.34 7.45 -15.87
CA PRO A 70 -8.27 7.68 -14.76
C PRO A 70 -9.21 6.50 -14.46
N VAL A 71 -9.49 5.68 -15.48
CA VAL A 71 -10.38 4.51 -15.37
C VAL A 71 -9.64 3.26 -14.88
N LEU A 72 -8.30 3.28 -14.88
CA LEU A 72 -7.51 2.10 -14.52
C LEU A 72 -7.55 1.86 -13.00
N THR A 73 -8.37 0.91 -12.58
CA THR A 73 -8.53 0.55 -11.17
C THR A 73 -7.30 -0.20 -10.65
N ALA A 74 -7.07 -0.18 -9.33
CA ALA A 74 -5.96 -0.91 -8.71
C ALA A 74 -5.99 -2.44 -8.96
N PRO A 75 -7.15 -3.13 -8.87
CA PRO A 75 -7.25 -4.54 -9.26
C PRO A 75 -6.82 -4.80 -10.70
N MET A 76 -7.29 -3.96 -11.64
CA MET A 76 -6.95 -4.08 -13.06
C MET A 76 -5.48 -3.78 -13.32
N ARG A 77 -4.93 -2.73 -12.70
CA ARG A 77 -3.50 -2.41 -12.78
C ARG A 77 -2.64 -3.56 -12.29
N LEU A 78 -3.00 -4.18 -11.16
CA LEU A 78 -2.27 -5.34 -10.65
C LEU A 78 -2.38 -6.53 -11.59
N PHE A 79 -3.58 -6.83 -12.09
CA PHE A 79 -3.76 -7.89 -13.09
C PHE A 79 -2.90 -7.69 -14.34
N LEU A 80 -2.93 -6.49 -14.94
CA LEU A 80 -2.11 -6.16 -16.11
C LEU A 80 -0.62 -6.26 -15.79
N ALA A 81 -0.20 -5.78 -14.61
CA ALA A 81 1.19 -5.83 -14.18
C ALA A 81 1.72 -7.27 -14.09
N LEU A 82 0.92 -8.17 -13.52
CA LEU A 82 1.29 -9.58 -13.40
C LEU A 82 1.17 -10.35 -14.73
N THR A 83 0.36 -9.87 -15.66
CA THR A 83 0.13 -10.53 -16.95
C THR A 83 1.18 -10.17 -18.00
N TYR A 84 1.70 -8.94 -17.93
CA TYR A 84 2.61 -8.36 -18.92
C TYR A 84 3.94 -7.91 -18.29
N ASP A 85 4.30 -8.47 -17.14
CA ASP A 85 5.57 -8.26 -16.42
C ASP A 85 5.94 -6.77 -16.19
N VAL A 86 4.95 -5.95 -15.81
CA VAL A 86 5.15 -4.53 -15.49
C VAL A 86 5.45 -4.35 -14.00
N ASP A 87 6.65 -4.76 -13.58
CA ASP A 87 7.08 -4.82 -12.17
C ASP A 87 6.77 -3.55 -11.33
N PRO A 88 7.03 -2.31 -11.81
CA PRO A 88 6.77 -1.10 -11.02
C PRO A 88 5.31 -0.96 -10.61
N TRP A 89 4.38 -1.48 -11.42
CA TRP A 89 2.94 -1.40 -11.14
C TRP A 89 2.49 -2.37 -10.06
N VAL A 90 3.18 -3.49 -9.84
CA VAL A 90 2.81 -4.47 -8.81
C VAL A 90 2.80 -3.80 -7.44
N THR A 91 3.86 -3.06 -7.12
CA THR A 91 4.01 -2.35 -5.85
C THR A 91 2.92 -1.30 -5.67
N ILE A 92 2.75 -0.43 -6.68
CA ILE A 92 1.79 0.69 -6.62
C ILE A 92 0.36 0.16 -6.51
N ALA A 93 -0.01 -0.79 -7.36
CA ALA A 93 -1.36 -1.34 -7.39
C ALA A 93 -1.71 -2.08 -6.09
N PHE A 94 -0.77 -2.87 -5.55
CA PHE A 94 -1.01 -3.57 -4.28
C PHE A 94 -1.11 -2.59 -3.10
N GLN A 95 -0.28 -1.55 -3.06
CA GLN A 95 -0.40 -0.50 -2.03
C GLN A 95 -1.73 0.26 -2.15
N ASP A 96 -2.20 0.54 -3.36
CA ASP A 96 -3.50 1.17 -3.57
C ASP A 96 -4.67 0.27 -3.15
N LEU A 97 -4.55 -1.04 -3.32
CA LEU A 97 -5.51 -2.02 -2.79
C LEU A 97 -5.52 -2.00 -1.25
N MET A 98 -4.34 -1.98 -0.62
CA MET A 98 -4.21 -1.93 0.84
C MET A 98 -4.81 -0.66 1.49
N LYS A 99 -4.99 0.42 0.72
CA LYS A 99 -5.66 1.65 1.18
C LYS A 99 -7.19 1.54 1.20
N LYS A 100 -7.77 0.60 0.47
CA LYS A 100 -9.22 0.38 0.41
C LYS A 100 -9.69 -0.52 1.55
N SER A 101 -10.97 -0.45 1.92
CA SER A 101 -11.53 -1.48 2.80
C SER A 101 -11.56 -2.80 2.05
N ILE A 102 -11.26 -3.91 2.74
CA ILE A 102 -11.40 -5.24 2.15
C ILE A 102 -12.86 -5.53 1.76
N LEU A 103 -13.82 -4.85 2.41
CA LEU A 103 -15.24 -4.95 2.12
C LEU A 103 -15.63 -4.25 0.80
N ASP A 104 -14.80 -3.34 0.28
CA ASP A 104 -15.03 -2.65 -0.98
C ASP A 104 -14.50 -3.44 -2.19
N ILE A 105 -13.82 -4.56 -1.96
CA ILE A 105 -13.32 -5.43 -3.02
C ILE A 105 -14.46 -6.32 -3.51
N THR A 106 -14.84 -6.15 -4.77
CA THR A 106 -15.98 -6.87 -5.37
C THR A 106 -15.60 -8.29 -5.81
N GLU A 107 -16.60 -9.12 -6.11
CA GLU A 107 -16.37 -10.45 -6.68
C GLU A 107 -15.65 -10.36 -8.05
N ASN A 108 -15.98 -9.35 -8.86
CA ASN A 108 -15.28 -9.11 -10.13
C ASN A 108 -13.80 -8.78 -9.90
N ASP A 109 -13.47 -8.02 -8.86
CA ASP A 109 -12.08 -7.73 -8.49
C ASP A 109 -11.36 -8.99 -8.00
N GLU A 110 -12.03 -9.84 -7.21
CA GLU A 110 -11.46 -11.14 -6.79
C GLU A 110 -11.16 -12.03 -7.99
N GLN A 111 -12.08 -12.14 -8.94
CA GLN A 111 -11.90 -12.91 -10.18
C GLN A 111 -10.70 -12.38 -10.99
N LEU A 112 -10.59 -11.05 -11.10
CA LEU A 112 -9.52 -10.38 -11.83
C LEU A 112 -8.14 -10.56 -11.17
N LEU A 113 -8.06 -10.45 -9.85
CA LEU A 113 -6.83 -10.68 -9.09
C LEU A 113 -6.41 -12.15 -9.08
N GLY A 114 -7.40 -13.04 -9.13
CA GLY A 114 -7.23 -14.47 -8.94
C GLY A 114 -7.03 -14.83 -7.46
N ARG A 115 -7.41 -16.08 -7.15
CA ARG A 115 -7.49 -16.60 -5.77
C ARG A 115 -6.22 -16.40 -4.94
N PHE A 116 -5.04 -16.55 -5.54
CA PHE A 116 -3.77 -16.42 -4.83
C PHE A 116 -3.51 -14.99 -4.36
N VAL A 117 -3.62 -14.02 -5.28
CA VAL A 117 -3.36 -12.60 -4.98
C VAL A 117 -4.43 -12.07 -4.02
N TYR A 118 -5.70 -12.42 -4.25
CA TYR A 118 -6.78 -12.06 -3.34
C TYR A 118 -6.57 -12.59 -1.92
N ARG A 119 -6.17 -13.86 -1.77
CA ARG A 119 -5.84 -14.43 -0.44
C ARG A 119 -4.68 -13.70 0.23
N LEU A 120 -3.64 -13.31 -0.53
CA LEU A 120 -2.54 -12.52 0.01
C LEU A 120 -3.00 -11.13 0.46
N LEU A 121 -3.88 -10.48 -0.31
CA LEU A 121 -4.48 -9.19 0.04
C LEU A 121 -5.27 -9.29 1.35
N VAL A 122 -6.24 -10.22 1.44
CA VAL A 122 -7.04 -10.45 2.66
C VAL A 122 -6.16 -10.70 3.88
N ARG A 123 -5.15 -11.57 3.73
CA ARG A 123 -4.21 -11.88 4.82
C ARG A 123 -3.42 -10.65 5.24
N SER A 124 -2.96 -9.84 4.28
CA SER A 124 -2.20 -8.62 4.56
C SER A 124 -3.05 -7.61 5.32
N HIS A 125 -4.32 -7.44 4.93
CA HIS A 125 -5.28 -6.61 5.69
C HIS A 125 -5.45 -7.11 7.13
N ALA A 126 -5.62 -8.43 7.32
CA ALA A 126 -5.77 -9.00 8.66
C ALA A 126 -4.51 -8.82 9.52
N GLU A 127 -3.31 -9.01 8.95
CA GLU A 127 -2.04 -8.83 9.65
C GLU A 127 -1.79 -7.37 10.02
N VAL A 128 -2.11 -6.41 9.12
CA VAL A 128 -2.04 -4.98 9.39
C VAL A 128 -3.06 -4.58 10.47
N ALA A 129 -4.32 -5.02 10.36
CA ALA A 129 -5.35 -4.75 11.36
C ALA A 129 -4.95 -5.27 12.74
N GLN A 130 -4.47 -6.51 12.83
CA GLN A 130 -3.97 -7.08 14.08
C GLN A 130 -2.79 -6.28 14.65
N HIS A 131 -1.86 -5.83 13.80
CA HIS A 131 -0.76 -5.00 14.24
C HIS A 131 -1.23 -3.65 14.78
N ARG A 132 -2.17 -2.99 14.10
CA ARG A 132 -2.80 -1.74 14.57
C ARG A 132 -3.53 -1.92 15.88
N SER A 133 -4.28 -3.02 16.05
CA SER A 133 -4.91 -3.36 17.32
C SER A 133 -3.87 -3.51 18.43
N ASN A 134 -2.76 -4.21 18.17
CA ASN A 134 -1.69 -4.35 19.16
C ASN A 134 -1.07 -3.00 19.54
N LEU A 135 -0.86 -2.09 18.58
CA LEU A 135 -0.39 -0.73 18.86
C LEU A 135 -1.40 0.07 19.66
N ALA A 136 -2.69 -0.04 19.31
CA ALA A 136 -3.76 0.68 19.97
C ALA A 136 -3.90 0.27 21.44
N PHE A 137 -3.93 -1.03 21.73
CA PHE A 137 -4.16 -1.54 23.09
C PHE A 137 -2.91 -1.52 23.98
N CYS A 138 -1.73 -1.34 23.41
CA CYS A 138 -0.47 -1.25 24.16
C CYS A 138 0.12 0.15 24.03
N ALA A 139 -0.27 1.04 24.94
CA ALA A 139 0.30 2.38 24.99
C ALA A 139 1.84 2.30 25.12
N PRO A 140 2.58 3.13 24.37
CA PRO A 140 4.03 3.19 24.46
C PRO A 140 4.51 3.50 25.87
N VAL A 141 5.60 2.87 26.28
CA VAL A 141 6.22 3.15 27.58
C VAL A 141 6.81 4.55 27.55
N VAL A 142 6.40 5.39 28.50
CA VAL A 142 6.93 6.76 28.61
C VAL A 142 8.41 6.74 28.97
N ILE A 143 9.22 7.42 28.16
CA ILE A 143 10.63 7.67 28.45
C ILE A 143 10.78 9.01 29.15
N HIS A 144 11.34 8.99 30.35
CA HIS A 144 11.55 10.19 31.15
C HIS A 144 12.96 10.77 30.99
N VAL A 145 13.04 12.09 30.81
CA VAL A 145 14.28 12.85 30.97
C VAL A 145 14.72 12.97 32.43
N ALA A 146 16.00 13.25 32.65
CA ALA A 146 16.59 13.37 33.98
C ALA A 146 15.89 14.42 34.88
N HIS A 147 15.46 15.55 34.30
CA HIS A 147 14.78 16.61 35.06
C HIS A 147 13.31 16.30 35.40
N CYS A 148 12.74 15.22 34.84
CA CYS A 148 11.52 14.59 35.37
C CYS A 148 11.92 13.73 36.59
N ALA A 149 12.44 14.39 37.62
CA ALA A 149 13.22 13.76 38.68
C ALA A 149 12.35 13.12 39.77
N SER A 150 11.22 13.76 40.11
CA SER A 150 10.35 13.24 41.17
C SER A 150 9.49 12.08 40.67
N GLN A 151 9.32 11.07 41.52
CA GLN A 151 8.41 9.96 41.23
C GLN A 151 6.98 10.44 40.95
N TYR A 152 6.54 11.51 41.62
CA TYR A 152 5.25 12.13 41.39
C TYR A 152 5.10 12.69 39.97
N GLN A 153 6.08 13.45 39.47
CA GLN A 153 6.08 13.98 38.10
C GLN A 153 6.09 12.87 37.06
N ARG A 154 6.86 11.80 37.28
CA ARG A 154 6.90 10.64 36.39
C ARG A 154 5.54 9.97 36.27
N LYS A 155 4.89 9.69 37.41
CA LYS A 155 3.53 9.13 37.44
C LYS A 155 2.52 10.01 36.69
N ARG A 156 2.59 11.33 36.87
CA ARG A 156 1.70 12.25 36.14
C ARG A 156 1.96 12.24 34.64
N CYS A 157 3.21 12.19 34.19
CA CYS A 157 3.53 12.10 32.76
C CYS A 157 2.99 10.82 32.14
N VAL A 158 3.10 9.68 32.82
CA VAL A 158 2.49 8.41 32.39
C VAL A 158 0.97 8.56 32.26
N GLN A 159 0.32 9.12 33.29
CA GLN A 159 -1.13 9.34 33.26
C GLN A 159 -1.57 10.25 32.11
N PHE A 160 -0.89 11.39 31.90
CA PHE A 160 -1.21 12.29 30.79
C PHE A 160 -0.99 11.63 29.42
N TRP A 161 0.05 10.81 29.29
CA TRP A 161 0.31 10.04 28.09
C TRP A 161 -0.80 9.01 27.81
N GLU A 162 -1.17 8.22 28.82
CA GLU A 162 -2.26 7.23 28.72
C GLU A 162 -3.59 7.92 28.37
N ASP A 163 -3.92 9.02 29.04
CA ASP A 163 -5.12 9.80 28.75
C ASP A 163 -5.16 10.35 27.32
N ALA A 164 -4.02 10.80 26.80
CA ALA A 164 -3.94 11.24 25.41
C ALA A 164 -4.01 10.05 24.44
N TRP A 165 -3.36 8.93 24.78
CA TRP A 165 -3.29 7.74 23.94
C TRP A 165 -4.66 7.08 23.78
N PHE A 166 -5.30 6.74 24.91
CA PHE A 166 -6.61 6.09 24.94
C PHE A 166 -7.77 7.06 24.76
N GLY A 167 -7.54 8.35 25.04
CA GLY A 167 -8.56 9.38 25.01
C GLY A 167 -9.26 9.55 26.36
N ARG A 168 -10.10 10.57 26.42
CA ARG A 168 -11.01 10.84 27.54
C ARG A 168 -12.43 10.96 27.00
N LYS A 169 -13.43 11.03 27.89
CA LYS A 169 -14.85 11.07 27.54
C LYS A 169 -15.22 12.10 26.44
N GLU A 170 -14.48 13.20 26.35
CA GLU A 170 -14.76 14.32 25.44
C GLU A 170 -13.73 14.46 24.30
N THR A 171 -12.63 13.70 24.33
CA THR A 171 -11.52 13.86 23.37
C THR A 171 -11.05 12.50 22.88
N PRO A 172 -11.17 12.19 21.57
CA PRO A 172 -10.68 10.93 21.03
C PRO A 172 -9.17 10.84 21.20
N GLY A 173 -8.69 9.67 21.61
CA GLY A 173 -7.26 9.40 21.74
C GLY A 173 -6.61 8.99 20.44
N MET A 174 -5.29 8.78 20.48
CA MET A 174 -4.53 8.18 19.38
C MET A 174 -5.08 6.81 18.95
N VAL A 175 -5.64 6.05 19.89
CA VAL A 175 -6.26 4.73 19.63
C VAL A 175 -7.34 4.81 18.55
N THR A 176 -8.19 5.85 18.57
CA THR A 176 -9.24 6.03 17.57
C THR A 176 -8.64 6.26 16.18
N ALA A 177 -7.56 7.03 16.08
CA ALA A 177 -6.86 7.25 14.80
C ALA A 177 -6.24 5.96 14.25
N LEU A 178 -5.71 5.10 15.13
CA LEU A 178 -5.11 3.81 14.77
C LEU A 178 -6.14 2.78 14.29
N LEU A 179 -7.32 2.73 14.92
CA LEU A 179 -8.34 1.74 14.61
C LEU A 179 -9.27 2.16 13.47
N ASP A 180 -9.72 3.41 13.45
CA ASP A 180 -10.86 3.81 12.60
C ASP A 180 -10.43 4.48 11.30
N GLN A 181 -9.35 5.27 11.32
CA GLN A 181 -9.01 6.15 10.20
C GLN A 181 -8.18 5.47 9.11
N GLY A 182 -7.79 4.21 9.31
CA GLY A 182 -7.04 3.45 8.30
C GLY A 182 -5.65 4.03 7.98
N ILE A 183 -5.13 4.95 8.80
CA ILE A 183 -3.94 5.77 8.51
C ILE A 183 -2.76 4.86 8.20
N PRO A 184 -2.16 4.94 7.00
CA PRO A 184 -0.96 4.16 6.68
C PRO A 184 0.15 4.42 7.70
N GLY A 185 0.90 3.39 8.10
CA GLY A 185 2.02 3.53 9.05
C GLY A 185 2.98 4.69 8.75
N ALA A 186 3.28 4.95 7.47
CA ALA A 186 4.08 6.12 7.07
C ALA A 186 3.46 7.47 7.45
N ALA A 187 2.14 7.62 7.30
CA ALA A 187 1.41 8.83 7.67
C ALA A 187 1.20 8.95 9.20
N LEU A 188 1.21 7.82 9.92
CA LEU A 188 1.09 7.79 11.37
C LEU A 188 2.22 8.59 12.06
N TYR A 189 3.43 8.62 11.50
CA TYR A 189 4.51 9.46 12.04
C TYR A 189 4.17 10.94 12.04
N SER A 190 3.56 11.44 10.96
CA SER A 190 3.14 12.83 10.87
C SER A 190 2.01 13.17 11.85
N VAL A 191 1.15 12.20 12.15
CA VAL A 191 0.10 12.34 13.17
C VAL A 191 0.73 12.36 14.58
N LEU A 192 1.69 11.47 14.83
CA LEU A 192 2.43 11.39 16.10
C LEU A 192 3.29 12.63 16.35
N ASP A 193 3.89 13.24 15.32
CA ASP A 193 4.65 14.49 15.47
C ASP A 193 3.78 15.66 15.95
N LYS A 194 2.54 15.70 15.44
CA LYS A 194 1.54 16.70 15.80
C LYS A 194 0.80 16.35 17.09
N PHE A 195 1.03 15.17 17.66
CA PHE A 195 0.34 14.69 18.83
C PHE A 195 0.82 15.43 20.08
N GLN A 196 -0.02 16.33 20.57
CA GLN A 196 0.25 17.13 21.77
C GLN A 196 -0.34 16.45 23.00
N VAL A 197 0.45 16.39 24.07
CA VAL A 197 0.07 15.74 25.33
C VAL A 197 0.10 16.78 26.45
N SER A 198 -1.03 17.45 26.67
CA SER A 198 -1.14 18.51 27.66
C SER A 198 -0.81 18.00 29.07
N GLY A 199 0.15 18.64 29.73
CA GLY A 199 0.57 18.31 31.10
C GLY A 199 1.76 17.35 31.20
N MET A 200 2.22 16.77 30.09
CA MET A 200 3.47 16.02 30.01
C MET A 200 4.64 16.98 29.71
N PHE A 201 5.84 16.69 30.23
CA PHE A 201 7.04 17.43 29.81
C PHE A 201 7.32 17.15 28.33
N ASP A 202 7.59 18.20 27.55
CA ASP A 202 7.84 18.09 26.11
C ASP A 202 9.00 17.15 25.78
N ASP A 203 10.07 17.16 26.57
CA ASP A 203 11.21 16.26 26.34
C ASP A 203 10.87 14.79 26.63
N CYS A 204 10.02 14.52 27.63
CA CYS A 204 9.52 13.14 27.86
C CYS A 204 8.67 12.68 26.67
N ARG A 205 7.81 13.57 26.15
CA ARG A 205 6.97 13.30 24.98
C ARG A 205 7.86 13.00 23.78
N LEU A 206 8.83 13.86 23.49
CA LEU A 206 9.73 13.71 22.35
C LEU A 206 10.52 12.40 22.44
N LEU A 207 11.12 12.08 23.59
CA LEU A 207 11.85 10.81 23.77
C LEU A 207 10.95 9.58 23.61
N THR A 208 9.72 9.64 24.13
CA THR A 208 8.73 8.57 23.96
C THR A 208 8.40 8.38 22.48
N LEU A 209 8.16 9.47 21.75
CA LEU A 209 7.90 9.43 20.30
C LEU A 209 9.10 8.94 19.48
N ILE A 210 10.33 9.31 19.86
CA ILE A 210 11.56 8.80 19.24
C ILE A 210 11.65 7.29 19.45
N SER A 211 11.37 6.79 20.66
CA SER A 211 11.44 5.36 20.94
C SER A 211 10.43 4.52 20.17
N LEU A 212 9.31 5.11 19.75
CA LEU A 212 8.33 4.46 18.87
C LEU A 212 8.84 4.31 17.43
N ARG A 213 9.78 5.18 17.02
CA ARG A 213 10.41 5.15 15.70
C ARG A 213 11.55 4.15 15.67
N ASP A 214 12.24 3.98 16.79
CA ASP A 214 13.44 3.15 16.88
C ASP A 214 13.10 1.66 16.93
N THR A 215 13.73 0.92 16.02
CA THR A 215 13.24 -0.34 15.43
C THR A 215 13.53 -1.62 16.22
N ASP A 216 14.11 -1.53 17.41
CA ASP A 216 14.67 -2.72 18.08
C ASP A 216 13.64 -3.57 18.85
N THR A 217 12.43 -3.07 19.06
CA THR A 217 11.35 -3.85 19.69
C THR A 217 10.34 -4.34 18.63
N LYS A 218 10.35 -5.66 18.36
CA LYS A 218 9.55 -6.37 17.33
C LYS A 218 8.02 -6.16 17.40
N ILE A 219 7.50 -5.60 18.50
CA ILE A 219 6.06 -5.53 18.79
C ILE A 219 5.48 -4.13 18.45
N SER A 220 6.27 -3.06 18.57
CA SER A 220 5.79 -1.67 18.54
C SER A 220 6.28 -0.83 17.36
N SER A 221 7.10 -1.39 16.46
CA SER A 221 7.57 -0.62 15.31
C SER A 221 6.43 -0.33 14.34
N ILE A 222 6.11 0.95 14.16
CA ILE A 222 5.14 1.45 13.17
C ILE A 222 5.51 1.02 11.74
N LYS A 223 6.81 0.78 11.47
CA LYS A 223 7.29 0.30 10.15
C LYS A 223 6.84 -1.13 9.83
N LYS A 224 6.30 -1.87 10.80
CA LYS A 224 5.90 -3.26 10.58
C LYS A 224 4.79 -3.37 9.52
N GLU A 225 3.92 -2.38 9.39
CA GLU A 225 2.93 -2.35 8.29
C GLU A 225 3.62 -2.37 6.92
N ASP A 226 4.60 -1.48 6.72
CA ASP A 226 5.34 -1.38 5.46
C ASP A 226 6.09 -2.68 5.15
N VAL A 227 6.64 -3.33 6.18
CA VAL A 227 7.31 -4.64 6.04
C VAL A 227 6.30 -5.72 5.65
N LEU A 228 5.14 -5.80 6.29
CA LEU A 228 4.09 -6.77 5.96
C LEU A 228 3.62 -6.61 4.51
N ILE A 229 3.40 -5.36 4.07
CA ILE A 229 3.02 -5.05 2.69
C ILE A 229 4.15 -5.40 1.71
N ALA A 230 5.39 -5.05 2.01
CA ALA A 230 6.55 -5.38 1.17
C ALA A 230 6.76 -6.89 1.05
N GLU A 231 6.55 -7.66 2.13
CA GLU A 231 6.60 -9.12 2.10
C GLU A 231 5.50 -9.72 1.22
N ALA A 232 4.29 -9.16 1.26
CA ALA A 232 3.20 -9.59 0.39
C ALA A 232 3.51 -9.32 -1.09
N ILE A 233 4.00 -8.11 -1.41
CA ILE A 233 4.44 -7.74 -2.76
C ILE A 233 5.54 -8.69 -3.24
N LYS A 234 6.55 -8.95 -2.40
CA LYS A 234 7.62 -9.90 -2.72
C LYS A 234 7.09 -11.30 -3.00
N LYS A 235 6.10 -11.78 -2.25
CA LYS A 235 5.45 -13.08 -2.49
C LYS A 235 4.70 -13.10 -3.83
N ILE A 236 4.07 -11.99 -4.21
CA ILE A 236 3.40 -11.84 -5.50
C ILE A 236 4.42 -11.90 -6.64
N SER A 237 5.46 -11.06 -6.59
CA SER A 237 6.50 -11.01 -7.63
C SER A 237 7.27 -12.33 -7.79
N CYS A 238 7.44 -13.09 -6.71
CA CYS A 238 8.07 -14.42 -6.76
C CYS A 238 7.16 -15.55 -7.24
N SER A 239 5.84 -15.30 -7.37
CA SER A 239 4.86 -16.29 -7.84
C SER A 239 4.63 -16.25 -9.34
N MET A 240 5.25 -15.27 -10.02
CA MET A 240 5.34 -15.13 -11.47
C MET A 240 6.50 -15.97 -12.02
#